data_AF-A0A2N8ZHZ6-F1
#
_entry.id   AF-A0A2N8ZHZ6-F1
#
_cell.length_a   1.000
_cell.length_b   1.000
_cell.length_c   1.000
_cell.angle_alpha   90.00
_cell.angle_beta   90.00
_cell.angle_gamma   90.00
#
_symmetry.space_group_name_H-M   'P 1'
#
loop_
_entity.id
_entity.type
_entity.pdbx_description
1 polymer ?
#
loop_
_entity_poly.entity_id
_entity_poly.type
_entity_poly.pdbx_seq_one_letter_code
_entity_poly.pdbx_strand_id
1 'polypeptide(L)'
;MLKVIFYAYSFGMLSSRRIERACVNNVTFMCLSGDERPHFTTIAAFIAQMKDTIEPLFTQVLMICDEQSLIGRNMFAIDGCKISSNTSKEWSGTHEELHRKKEKQQ
;
A
#
# COMPACT_ATOMS: atom_id res chain seq x y z
N MET A 1 -1.83 15.31 -4.34
CA MET A 1 -2.59 14.06 -4.52
C MET A 1 -1.92 12.81 -3.95
N LEU A 2 -0.59 12.61 -4.04
CA LEU A 2 0.09 11.42 -3.51
C LEU A 2 -0.25 11.08 -2.05
N LYS A 3 -0.22 12.09 -1.16
CA LYS A 3 -0.62 11.97 0.26
C LYS A 3 -2.03 11.39 0.46
N VAL A 4 -2.98 11.79 -0.39
CA VAL A 4 -4.36 11.28 -0.37
C VAL A 4 -4.40 9.81 -0.75
N ILE A 5 -3.61 9.40 -1.75
CA ILE A 5 -3.54 8.01 -2.22
C ILE A 5 -2.91 7.11 -1.15
N PHE A 6 -1.78 7.51 -0.57
CA PHE A 6 -1.13 6.72 0.49
C PHE A 6 -2.05 6.54 1.70
N TYR A 7 -2.71 7.61 2.12
CA TYR A 7 -3.68 7.55 3.20
C TYR A 7 -4.90 6.68 2.83
N ALA A 8 -5.39 6.72 1.59
CA ALA A 8 -6.45 5.82 1.15
C ALA A 8 -6.02 4.35 1.21
N TYR A 9 -4.81 4.04 0.74
CA TYR A 9 -4.29 2.68 0.67
C TYR A 9 -4.02 2.09 2.05
N SER A 10 -3.66 2.91 3.04
CA SER A 10 -3.53 2.43 4.43
C SER A 10 -4.85 1.94 5.02
N PHE A 11 -6.01 2.35 4.49
CA PHE A 11 -7.34 1.80 4.85
C PHE A 11 -7.85 0.74 3.86
N GLY A 12 -7.02 0.28 2.92
CA GLY A 12 -7.46 -0.63 1.84
C GLY A 12 -8.46 0.01 0.85
N MET A 13 -8.50 1.35 0.76
CA MET A 13 -9.39 2.05 -0.15
C MET A 13 -8.74 2.20 -1.53
N LEU A 14 -8.97 1.21 -2.41
CA LEU A 14 -8.37 1.18 -3.76
C LEU A 14 -9.22 1.83 -4.86
N SER A 15 -10.52 2.02 -4.61
CA SER A 15 -11.43 2.60 -5.62
C SER A 15 -11.28 4.11 -5.72
N SER A 16 -10.92 4.63 -6.90
CA SER A 16 -10.81 6.07 -7.15
C SER A 16 -12.10 6.83 -6.84
N ARG A 17 -13.28 6.22 -7.07
CA ARG A 17 -14.58 6.79 -6.69
C ARG A 17 -14.79 6.85 -5.18
N ARG A 18 -14.29 5.86 -4.43
CA ARG A 18 -14.32 5.91 -2.96
C ARG A 18 -13.41 7.01 -2.44
N ILE A 19 -12.24 7.18 -3.05
CA ILE A 19 -11.28 8.23 -2.69
C ILE A 19 -11.87 9.62 -2.98
N GLU A 20 -12.47 9.83 -4.16
CA GLU A 20 -13.20 11.06 -4.51
C GLU A 20 -14.26 11.41 -3.44
N ARG A 21 -15.12 10.45 -3.09
CA ARG A 21 -16.13 10.64 -2.04
C ARG A 21 -15.50 10.95 -0.69
N ALA A 22 -14.36 10.35 -0.35
CA ALA A 22 -13.64 10.64 0.88
C ALA A 22 -13.13 12.09 0.90
N CYS A 23 -12.59 12.60 -0.21
CA CYS A 23 -12.20 14.01 -0.35
C CYS A 23 -13.37 15.00 -0.16
N VAL A 24 -14.62 14.54 -0.31
CA VAL A 24 -15.83 15.36 -0.10
C VAL A 24 -16.45 15.18 1.28
N ASN A 25 -16.30 14.01 1.92
CA ASN A 25 -17.08 13.65 3.11
C ASN A 25 -16.23 13.37 4.36
N ASN A 26 -14.91 13.26 4.24
CA ASN A 26 -14.03 12.97 5.36
C ASN A 26 -13.03 14.12 5.58
N VAL A 27 -13.08 14.71 6.77
CA VAL A 27 -12.27 15.89 7.14
C VAL A 27 -10.76 15.66 6.97
N THR A 28 -10.26 14.45 7.26
CA THR A 28 -8.84 14.13 7.07
C THR A 28 -8.49 14.12 5.60
N PHE A 29 -9.36 13.56 4.75
CA PHE A 29 -9.15 13.58 3.30
C PHE A 29 -9.27 14.99 2.72
N MET A 30 -10.18 15.84 3.21
CA MET A 30 -10.25 17.25 2.85
C MET A 30 -8.96 17.99 3.21
N CYS A 31 -8.45 17.79 4.43
CA CYS A 31 -7.18 18.39 4.85
C CYS A 31 -6.00 17.89 4.00
N LEU A 32 -5.95 16.59 3.71
CA LEU A 32 -4.92 15.98 2.87
C LEU A 32 -5.03 16.43 1.42
N SER A 33 -6.22 16.63 0.87
CA SER A 33 -6.38 17.17 -0.48
C SER A 33 -6.14 18.67 -0.55
N GLY A 34 -6.16 19.39 0.58
CA GLY A 34 -6.11 20.85 0.61
C GLY A 34 -7.44 21.47 0.21
N ASP A 35 -8.55 20.83 0.60
CA ASP A 35 -9.94 21.11 0.18
C ASP A 35 -10.20 20.94 -1.32
N GLU A 36 -9.24 20.39 -2.07
CA GLU A 36 -9.47 19.96 -3.44
C GLU A 36 -10.39 18.74 -3.48
N ARG A 37 -11.30 18.73 -4.47
CA ARG A 37 -12.25 17.63 -4.73
C ARG A 37 -11.96 17.01 -6.09
N PRO A 38 -10.84 16.29 -6.24
CA PRO A 38 -10.45 15.73 -7.53
C PRO A 38 -11.46 14.68 -7.98
N HIS A 39 -11.88 14.79 -9.24
CA HIS A 39 -12.80 13.81 -9.83
C HIS A 39 -12.13 12.42 -9.89
N PHE A 40 -12.92 11.35 -9.81
CA PHE A 40 -12.39 9.98 -9.78
C PHE A 40 -11.51 9.62 -10.99
N THR A 41 -11.75 10.27 -12.15
CA THR A 41 -10.92 10.09 -13.35
C THR A 41 -9.54 10.72 -13.20
N THR A 42 -9.43 11.88 -12.54
CA THR A 42 -8.16 12.55 -12.23
C THR A 42 -7.32 11.70 -11.27
N ILE A 43 -7.98 11.14 -10.25
CA ILE A 43 -7.36 10.21 -9.30
C ILE A 43 -6.82 8.98 -10.04
N ALA A 44 -7.66 8.36 -10.88
CA ALA A 44 -7.27 7.16 -11.63
C ALA A 44 -6.12 7.45 -12.62
N ALA A 45 -6.17 8.58 -13.33
CA ALA A 45 -5.13 9.00 -14.26
C ALA A 45 -3.77 9.19 -13.56
N PHE A 46 -3.77 9.82 -12.39
CA PHE A 46 -2.55 10.00 -11.61
C PHE A 46 -1.97 8.70 -11.09
N ILE A 47 -2.81 7.78 -10.58
CA ILE A 47 -2.35 6.46 -10.16
C ILE A 47 -1.74 5.72 -11.35
N ALA A 48 -2.38 5.76 -12.52
CA ALA A 48 -1.88 5.11 -13.72
C ALA A 48 -0.54 5.69 -14.20
N GLN A 49 -0.35 7.01 -14.11
CA GLN A 49 0.89 7.69 -14.49
C GLN A 49 2.03 7.44 -13.49
N MET A 50 1.72 7.26 -12.21
CA MET A 50 2.71 7.08 -11.15
C MET A 50 2.86 5.63 -10.68
N LYS A 51 2.33 4.66 -11.43
CA LYS A 51 2.31 3.24 -11.02
C LYS A 51 3.70 2.73 -10.58
N ASP A 52 4.74 3.07 -11.33
CA ASP A 52 6.11 2.58 -11.12
C ASP A 52 6.80 3.30 -9.93
N THR A 53 6.20 4.38 -9.42
CA THR A 53 6.72 5.19 -8.31
C THR A 53 5.91 5.01 -7.02
N ILE A 54 4.60 4.81 -7.13
CA ILE A 54 3.70 4.63 -5.98
C ILE A 54 4.04 3.35 -5.21
N GLU A 55 4.28 2.25 -5.91
CA GLU A 55 4.60 0.95 -5.29
C GLU A 55 5.87 1.00 -4.42
N PRO A 56 7.05 1.43 -4.93
CA PRO A 56 8.26 1.48 -4.12
C PRO A 56 8.15 2.48 -2.96
N LEU A 57 7.52 3.64 -3.18
CA LEU A 57 7.36 4.63 -2.11
C LEU A 57 6.40 4.16 -1.01
N PHE A 58 5.27 3.54 -1.39
CA PHE A 58 4.34 3.02 -0.39
C PHE A 58 4.98 1.89 0.41
N THR A 59 5.81 1.06 -0.24
CA THR A 59 6.62 0.05 0.46
C THR A 59 7.55 0.67 1.50
N GLN A 60 8.23 1.78 1.17
CA GLN A 60 9.06 2.49 2.15
C GLN A 60 8.25 3.01 3.34
N VAL A 61 7.04 3.52 3.11
CA VAL A 61 6.14 3.93 4.20
C VAL A 61 5.82 2.74 5.12
N LEU A 62 5.52 1.57 4.55
CA LEU A 62 5.28 0.36 5.34
C LEU A 62 6.52 -0.09 6.13
N MET A 63 7.71 -0.01 5.53
CA MET A 63 8.97 -0.35 6.19
C MET A 63 9.23 0.55 7.40
N ILE A 64 9.01 1.86 7.27
CA ILE A 64 9.12 2.81 8.39
C ILE A 64 8.10 2.48 9.49
N CYS A 65 6.87 2.14 9.12
CA CYS A 65 5.85 1.72 10.08
C CYS A 65 6.23 0.43 10.82
N ASP A 66 6.87 -0.54 10.17
CA ASP A 66 7.39 -1.76 10.83
C ASP A 66 8.56 -1.44 11.77
N GLU A 67 9.51 -0.59 11.35
CA GLU A 67 10.63 -0.14 12.19
C GLU A 67 10.13 0.55 13.47
N GLN A 68 9.06 1.33 13.37
CA GLN A 68 8.42 2.00 14.49
C GLN A 68 7.47 1.10 15.29
N SER A 69 7.39 -0.19 14.99
CA SER A 69 6.48 -1.15 15.64
C SER A 69 4.99 -0.77 15.55
N LEU A 70 4.62 -0.03 14.49
CA LEU A 70 3.22 0.35 14.20
C LEU A 70 2.46 -0.74 13.42
N ILE A 71 3.19 -1.67 12.80
CA ILE A 71 2.62 -2.85 12.15
C ILE A 71 2.65 -4.01 13.14
N GLY A 72 1.47 -4.55 13.46
CA GLY A 72 1.35 -5.65 14.42
C GLY A 72 1.99 -6.94 13.91
N ARG A 73 3.04 -7.41 14.60
CA ARG A 73 3.74 -8.68 14.30
C ARG A 73 3.00 -9.93 14.79
N ASN A 74 1.92 -9.75 15.54
CA ASN A 74 1.23 -10.83 16.25
C ASN A 74 0.26 -11.62 15.37
N MET A 75 -0.24 -11.04 14.28
CA MET A 75 -1.21 -11.68 13.38
C MET A 75 -1.14 -11.06 11.99
N PHE A 76 -0.72 -11.84 10.99
CA PHE A 76 -0.74 -11.47 9.59
C PHE A 76 -1.75 -12.35 8.84
N ALA A 77 -2.93 -11.79 8.56
CA ALA A 77 -3.98 -12.48 7.82
C ALA A 77 -3.95 -12.06 6.35
N ILE A 78 -3.69 -13.02 5.46
CA ILE A 78 -3.73 -12.81 4.01
C ILE A 78 -5.05 -13.40 3.50
N ASP A 79 -6.05 -12.56 3.28
CA ASP A 79 -7.31 -12.95 2.65
C ASP A 79 -7.41 -12.32 1.26
N GLY A 80 -7.65 -13.13 0.23
CA GLY A 80 -7.75 -12.69 -1.17
C GLY A 80 -6.54 -12.98 -2.06
N CYS A 81 -5.44 -13.53 -1.54
CA CYS A 81 -4.33 -13.98 -2.37
C CYS A 81 -4.47 -15.49 -2.62
N LYS A 82 -4.60 -15.90 -3.90
CA LYS A 82 -4.29 -17.29 -4.29
C LYS A 82 -2.77 -17.45 -4.17
N ILE A 83 -2.29 -17.66 -2.96
CA ILE A 83 -0.92 -18.10 -2.75
C ILE A 83 -0.84 -19.47 -3.41
N SER A 84 -0.08 -19.55 -4.50
CA SER A 84 0.27 -20.83 -5.09
C SER A 84 0.85 -21.69 -3.97
N SER A 85 0.26 -22.85 -3.78
CA SER A 85 0.68 -23.83 -2.78
C SER A 85 2.21 -24.00 -2.81
N ASN A 86 2.78 -24.17 -1.62
CA ASN A 86 4.19 -24.39 -1.30
C ASN A 86 4.84 -25.53 -2.12
N THR A 87 5.14 -25.29 -3.39
CA THR A 87 5.93 -26.22 -4.22
C THR A 87 6.81 -25.53 -5.26
N SER A 88 6.93 -24.19 -5.24
CA SER A 88 8.04 -23.52 -5.90
C SER A 88 9.18 -23.33 -4.90
N LYS A 89 10.33 -23.97 -5.13
CA LYS A 89 11.57 -23.80 -4.34
C LYS A 89 12.07 -22.35 -4.28
N GLU A 90 11.57 -21.50 -5.17
CA GLU A 90 11.94 -20.09 -5.22
C GLU A 90 11.32 -19.26 -4.10
N TRP A 91 10.12 -19.61 -3.63
CA TRP A 91 9.35 -18.85 -2.63
C TRP A 91 9.17 -19.56 -1.30
N SER A 92 9.80 -20.73 -1.14
CA SER A 92 9.90 -21.47 0.11
C SER A 92 11.35 -21.68 0.52
N GLY A 93 11.59 -21.98 1.80
CA GLY A 93 12.91 -22.19 2.37
C GLY A 93 12.91 -22.15 3.89
N THR A 94 14.04 -22.50 4.50
CA THR A 94 14.24 -22.35 5.95
C THR A 94 14.29 -20.87 6.34
N HIS A 95 14.10 -20.57 7.62
CA HIS A 95 14.20 -19.18 8.13
C HIS A 95 15.53 -18.52 7.74
N GLU A 96 16.64 -19.26 7.75
CA GLU A 96 17.96 -18.78 7.32
C GLU A 96 18.00 -18.46 5.81
N GLU A 97 17.43 -19.32 4.97
CA GLU A 97 17.38 -19.11 3.52
C GLU A 97 16.55 -17.89 3.15
N LEU A 98 15.44 -17.67 3.85
CA LEU A 98 14.57 -16.50 3.67
C LEU A 98 15.26 -15.22 4.17
N HIS A 99 16.01 -15.28 5.27
CA HIS A 99 16.82 -14.17 5.76
C HIS A 99 17.87 -13.74 4.72
N ARG A 100 18.59 -14.70 4.14
CA ARG A 100 19.59 -14.43 3.09
C ARG A 100 18.97 -13.88 1.80
N LYS A 101 17.74 -14.28 1.46
CA LYS A 101 17.00 -13.71 0.32
C LYS A 101 16.61 -12.25 0.58
N LYS A 102 16.15 -11.94 1.80
CA LYS A 102 15.86 -10.56 2.22
C LYS A 102 17.09 -9.66 2.05
N GLU A 103 18.26 -10.12 2.48
CA GLU A 103 19.54 -9.38 2.35
C GLU A 103 19.96 -9.12 0.89
N LYS A 104 19.56 -9.98 -0.06
CA LYS A 104 19.84 -9.80 -1.49
C LYS A 104 18.84 -8.88 -2.21
N GLN A 105 17.68 -8.63 -1.62
CA GLN A 105 16.63 -7.79 -2.19
C GLN A 105 16.67 -6.34 -1.64
N GLN A 106 17.51 -6.09 -0.62
CA GLN A 106 17.94 -4.75 -0.21
C GLN A 106 19.06 -4.24 -1.13
#